data_AF-A0A3D2U6K1-F1
#
_entry.id   AF-A0A3D2U6K1-F1
#
_cell.length_a   1.000
_cell.length_b   1.000
_cell.length_c   1.000
_cell.angle_alpha   90.00
_cell.angle_beta   90.00
_cell.angle_gamma   90.00
#
_symmetry.space_group_name_H-M   'P 1'
#
loop_
_entity.id
_entity.type
_entity.pdbx_description
1 polymer ?
#
loop_
_entity_poly.entity_id
_entity_poly.type
_entity_poly.pdbx_seq_one_letter_code
_entity_poly.pdbx_strand_id
1 'polypeptide(L)'
;MPPDGRHVRYNTAWITGPVILLIAAGVITAGLFVQQALQASRPATPALFDHGLTPVSVKAPAAWTNRQCGTCHVEAFREWKASRHAAAATNKKFRVECTQPIGGRRQWCLNCHAPTNPSAGQLPTEVPHGLKSLFTEQPQWLVDGVDWLTCHV
;
A
#
# COMPACT_ATOMS: atom_id res chain seq x y z
N MET A 1 52.65 62.34 -3.71
CA MET A 1 51.20 62.27 -4.02
C MET A 1 50.97 61.12 -4.99
N PRO A 2 50.48 59.96 -4.53
CA PRO A 2 49.99 58.88 -5.41
C PRO A 2 48.48 59.04 -5.69
N PRO A 3 47.95 58.42 -6.76
CA PRO A 3 46.62 58.72 -7.27
C PRO A 3 45.51 58.03 -6.47
N ASP A 4 44.38 58.73 -6.41
CA ASP A 4 43.12 58.37 -5.77
C ASP A 4 42.52 57.07 -6.37
N GLY A 5 42.51 56.01 -5.56
CA GLY A 5 41.94 54.71 -5.91
C GLY A 5 40.43 54.74 -5.82
N ARG A 6 39.76 54.98 -6.95
CA ARG A 6 38.31 54.79 -7.07
C ARG A 6 37.95 53.31 -6.87
N HIS A 7 37.59 52.94 -5.65
CA HIS A 7 36.95 51.68 -5.35
C HIS A 7 35.55 51.65 -5.98
N VAL A 8 35.42 50.95 -7.12
CA VAL A 8 34.11 50.59 -7.67
C VAL A 8 33.46 49.60 -6.71
N ARG A 9 32.57 50.08 -5.85
CA ARG A 9 31.72 49.21 -5.01
C ARG A 9 30.70 48.55 -5.93
N TYR A 10 31.02 47.36 -6.42
CA TYR A 10 30.04 46.48 -7.06
C TYR A 10 28.97 46.12 -6.02
N ASN A 11 27.75 46.61 -6.25
CA ASN A 11 26.63 46.41 -5.34
C ASN A 11 26.14 44.96 -5.53
N THR A 12 26.71 44.03 -4.75
CA THR A 12 26.45 42.58 -4.82
C THR A 12 24.97 42.20 -4.74
N ALA A 13 24.12 43.09 -4.21
CA ALA A 13 22.66 42.98 -4.19
C ALA A 13 22.00 42.85 -5.59
N TRP A 14 22.62 43.40 -6.65
CA TRP A 14 22.09 43.30 -8.02
C TRP A 14 22.40 41.96 -8.69
N ILE A 15 23.34 41.19 -8.13
CA ILE A 15 23.74 39.87 -8.64
C ILE A 15 23.03 38.76 -7.86
N THR A 16 22.78 38.96 -6.55
CA THR A 16 22.12 37.96 -5.69
C THR A 16 20.67 37.68 -6.11
N GLY A 17 19.88 38.70 -6.46
CA GLY A 17 18.49 38.55 -6.89
C GLY A 17 18.34 37.63 -8.12
N PRO A 18 19.04 37.91 -9.24
CA PRO A 18 19.02 37.07 -10.43
C PRO A 18 19.54 35.65 -10.18
N VAL A 19 20.60 35.50 -9.37
CA VAL A 19 21.15 34.18 -9.03
C VAL A 19 20.14 33.35 -8.22
N ILE A 20 19.46 33.94 -7.25
CA ILE A 20 18.41 33.27 -6.46
C ILE A 20 17.25 32.85 -7.38
N LEU A 21 16.84 33.71 -8.31
CA LEU A 21 15.80 33.40 -9.30
C LEU A 21 16.19 32.21 -10.18
N LEU A 22 17.44 32.15 -10.66
CA LEU A 22 17.93 31.04 -11.48
C LEU A 22 17.98 29.73 -10.68
N ILE A 23 18.41 29.77 -9.43
CA ILE A 23 18.42 28.59 -8.56
C ILE A 23 16.98 28.11 -8.30
N ALA A 24 16.07 29.02 -7.95
CA ALA A 24 14.68 28.67 -7.70
C ALA A 24 14.01 28.08 -8.95
N ALA A 25 14.24 28.68 -10.12
CA ALA A 25 13.77 28.15 -11.40
C ALA A 25 14.32 26.74 -11.65
N GLY A 26 15.62 26.53 -11.45
CA GLY A 26 16.25 25.21 -11.60
C GLY A 26 15.66 24.14 -10.67
N VAL A 27 15.44 24.49 -9.40
CA VAL A 27 14.83 23.58 -8.41
C VAL A 27 13.38 23.24 -8.78
N ILE A 28 12.59 24.24 -9.20
CA ILE A 28 11.21 24.03 -9.65
C ILE A 28 11.19 23.12 -10.89
N THR A 29 12.03 23.40 -11.88
CA THR A 29 12.11 22.59 -13.11
C THR A 29 12.53 21.16 -12.81
N ALA A 30 13.54 20.96 -11.95
CA ALA A 30 13.95 19.63 -11.50
C ALA A 30 12.81 18.91 -10.76
N GLY A 31 12.10 19.61 -9.87
CA GLY A 31 10.93 19.07 -9.16
C GLY A 31 9.81 18.63 -10.11
N LEU A 32 9.51 19.46 -11.11
CA LEU A 32 8.51 19.13 -12.14
C LEU A 32 8.94 17.93 -12.99
N PHE A 33 10.22 17.84 -13.36
CA PHE A 33 10.75 16.72 -14.13
C PHE A 33 10.69 15.40 -13.34
N VAL A 34 11.04 15.45 -12.05
CA VAL A 34 10.88 14.31 -11.13
C VAL A 34 9.41 13.92 -11.00
N GLN A 35 8.49 14.88 -10.85
CA GLN A 35 7.07 14.59 -10.79
C GLN A 35 6.52 13.95 -12.07
N GLN A 36 6.94 14.44 -13.25
CA GLN A 36 6.55 13.85 -14.53
C GLN A 36 7.09 12.43 -14.69
N ALA A 37 8.36 12.19 -14.34
CA ALA A 37 8.94 10.85 -14.37
C ALA A 37 8.22 9.90 -13.40
N LEU A 38 7.88 10.36 -12.19
CA LEU A 38 7.10 9.59 -11.23
C LEU A 38 5.69 9.30 -11.75
N GLN A 39 5.02 10.27 -12.37
CA GLN A 39 3.69 10.05 -12.97
C GLN A 39 3.74 9.08 -14.15
N ALA A 40 4.76 9.18 -15.01
CA ALA A 40 4.95 8.25 -16.13
C ALA A 40 5.31 6.83 -15.66
N SER A 41 5.93 6.69 -14.49
CA SER A 41 6.22 5.40 -13.87
C SER A 41 5.01 4.76 -13.19
N ARG A 42 3.90 5.50 -12.99
CA ARG A 42 2.65 4.91 -12.51
C ARG A 42 2.06 4.09 -13.64
N PRO A 43 1.85 2.78 -13.46
CA PRO A 43 1.29 1.94 -14.51
C PRO A 43 -0.08 2.49 -14.94
N ALA A 44 -0.22 2.79 -16.24
CA ALA A 44 -1.45 3.32 -16.85
C ALA A 44 -2.57 2.27 -16.88
N THR A 45 -2.21 0.99 -16.80
CA THR A 45 -3.13 -0.11 -16.59
C THR A 45 -3.19 -0.37 -15.09
N PRO A 46 -4.38 -0.27 -14.44
CA PRO A 46 -4.53 -0.81 -13.10
C PRO A 46 -4.04 -2.25 -13.15
N ALA A 47 -3.04 -2.59 -12.34
CA ALA A 47 -2.68 -3.99 -12.21
C ALA A 47 -3.95 -4.72 -11.74
N LEU A 48 -4.55 -5.54 -12.61
CA LEU A 48 -5.73 -6.34 -12.28
C LEU A 48 -5.45 -7.20 -11.04
N PHE A 49 -4.18 -7.59 -10.87
CA PHE A 49 -3.63 -8.18 -9.66
C PHE A 49 -2.22 -7.64 -9.47
N ASP A 50 -2.01 -6.76 -8.50
CA ASP A 50 -0.68 -6.22 -8.16
C ASP A 50 0.13 -7.18 -7.26
N HIS A 51 -0.15 -8.48 -7.34
CA HIS A 51 0.47 -9.51 -6.51
C HIS A 51 0.32 -9.26 -4.99
N GLY A 52 -0.75 -8.59 -4.57
CA GLY A 52 -1.02 -8.32 -3.15
C GLY A 52 -0.27 -7.10 -2.62
N LEU A 53 0.23 -6.23 -3.49
CA LEU A 53 0.85 -4.97 -3.09
C LEU A 53 -0.19 -3.94 -2.61
N THR A 54 -1.46 -4.09 -2.99
CA THR A 54 -2.55 -3.25 -2.49
C THR A 54 -3.60 -4.16 -1.84
N PRO A 55 -4.07 -3.83 -0.62
CA PRO A 55 -5.18 -4.55 -0.02
C PRO A 55 -6.46 -4.34 -0.83
N VAL A 56 -7.37 -5.32 -0.80
CA VAL A 56 -8.68 -5.18 -1.42
C VAL A 56 -9.49 -4.14 -0.65
N SER A 57 -9.98 -3.12 -1.36
CA SER A 57 -10.92 -2.13 -0.80
C SER A 57 -12.34 -2.54 -1.15
N VAL A 58 -12.96 -3.33 -0.27
CA VAL A 58 -14.37 -3.73 -0.41
C VAL A 58 -15.26 -2.50 -0.27
N LYS A 59 -16.03 -2.17 -1.32
CA LYS A 59 -17.01 -1.06 -1.30
C LYS A 59 -18.41 -1.53 -0.87
N ALA A 60 -18.46 -2.50 0.04
CA ALA A 60 -19.70 -3.02 0.60
C ALA A 60 -20.03 -2.37 1.95
N PRO A 61 -21.30 -2.34 2.35
CA PRO A 61 -21.69 -1.94 3.69
C PRO A 61 -20.97 -2.78 4.75
N ALA A 62 -20.42 -2.14 5.79
CA ALA A 62 -19.69 -2.83 6.87
C ALA A 62 -20.53 -3.88 7.61
N ALA A 63 -21.86 -3.79 7.54
CA ALA A 63 -22.77 -4.77 8.14
C ALA A 63 -22.84 -6.09 7.37
N TRP A 64 -22.40 -6.13 6.10
CA TRP A 64 -22.47 -7.32 5.26
C TRP A 64 -21.44 -8.35 5.73
N THR A 65 -21.89 -9.59 5.90
CA THR A 65 -21.02 -10.70 6.34
C THR A 65 -21.33 -11.96 5.53
N ASN A 66 -20.36 -12.86 5.42
CA ASN A 66 -20.57 -14.16 4.77
C ASN A 66 -21.76 -14.92 5.36
N ARG A 67 -21.98 -14.79 6.67
CA ARG A 67 -23.11 -15.43 7.36
C ARG A 67 -24.45 -14.91 6.89
N GLN A 68 -24.57 -13.60 6.64
CA GLN A 68 -25.78 -13.01 6.07
C GLN A 68 -25.99 -13.48 4.63
N CYS A 69 -24.94 -13.53 3.80
CA CYS A 69 -25.04 -14.08 2.45
C CYS A 69 -25.54 -15.54 2.49
N GLY A 70 -25.05 -16.32 3.45
CA GLY A 70 -25.41 -17.72 3.65
C GLY A 70 -26.83 -18.00 4.14
N THR A 71 -27.60 -17.00 4.56
CA THR A 71 -29.03 -17.23 4.89
C THR A 71 -29.89 -17.43 3.65
N CYS A 72 -29.49 -16.85 2.51
CA CYS A 72 -30.20 -16.97 1.24
C CYS A 72 -29.43 -17.85 0.23
N HIS A 73 -28.10 -17.92 0.32
CA HIS A 73 -27.24 -18.70 -0.59
C HIS A 73 -26.61 -19.89 0.13
N VAL A 74 -27.45 -20.80 0.63
CA VAL A 74 -27.05 -21.88 1.55
C VAL A 74 -26.04 -22.83 0.91
N GLU A 75 -26.28 -23.28 -0.34
CA GLU A 75 -25.40 -24.21 -1.05
C GLU A 75 -24.02 -23.60 -1.30
N ALA A 76 -24.00 -22.39 -1.88
CA ALA A 76 -22.76 -21.66 -2.14
C ALA A 76 -22.01 -21.35 -0.83
N PHE A 77 -22.71 -21.04 0.27
CA PHE A 77 -22.08 -20.83 1.58
C PHE A 77 -21.44 -22.11 2.11
N ARG A 78 -22.11 -23.24 1.97
CA ARG A 78 -21.56 -24.56 2.34
C ARG A 78 -20.32 -24.90 1.51
N GLU A 79 -20.37 -24.65 0.20
CA GLU A 79 -19.24 -24.90 -0.72
C GLU A 79 -18.05 -23.99 -0.43
N TRP A 80 -18.28 -22.69 -0.28
CA TRP A 80 -17.24 -21.74 0.12
C TRP A 80 -16.57 -22.17 1.43
N LYS A 81 -17.36 -22.53 2.45
CA LYS A 81 -16.85 -22.95 3.75
C LYS A 81 -15.99 -24.22 3.68
N ALA A 82 -16.24 -25.09 2.71
CA ALA A 82 -15.45 -26.29 2.44
C ALA A 82 -14.26 -26.04 1.48
N SER A 83 -14.15 -24.84 0.91
CA SER A 83 -13.14 -24.50 -0.09
C SER A 83 -11.79 -24.10 0.52
N ARG A 84 -10.77 -24.04 -0.33
CA ARG A 84 -9.46 -23.48 0.04
C ARG A 84 -9.50 -21.98 0.29
N HIS A 85 -10.48 -21.26 -0.26
CA HIS A 85 -10.62 -19.82 -0.08
C HIS A 85 -11.01 -19.48 1.36
N ALA A 86 -11.99 -20.18 1.94
CA ALA A 86 -12.35 -20.00 3.35
C ALA A 86 -11.20 -20.35 4.31
N ALA A 87 -10.36 -21.33 3.94
CA ALA A 87 -9.21 -21.74 4.75
C ALA A 87 -7.90 -21.00 4.38
N ALA A 88 -7.95 -19.97 3.53
CA ALA A 88 -6.77 -19.40 2.88
C ALA A 88 -5.75 -18.87 3.89
N ALA A 89 -6.20 -18.16 4.94
CA ALA A 89 -5.34 -17.60 5.98
C ALA A 89 -5.22 -18.44 7.27
N THR A 90 -6.01 -19.50 7.42
CA THR A 90 -6.05 -20.30 8.67
C THR A 90 -5.41 -21.68 8.55
N ASN A 91 -5.17 -22.16 7.33
CA ASN A 91 -4.56 -23.47 7.14
C ASN A 91 -3.11 -23.52 7.67
N LYS A 92 -2.69 -24.71 8.14
CA LYS A 92 -1.37 -24.94 8.74
C LYS A 92 -0.20 -24.51 7.84
N LYS A 93 -0.28 -24.75 6.53
CA LYS A 93 0.80 -24.42 5.60
C LYS A 93 0.99 -22.91 5.53
N PHE A 94 -0.10 -22.18 5.32
CA PHE A 94 -0.07 -20.72 5.29
C PHE A 94 0.48 -20.15 6.60
N ARG A 95 0.01 -20.61 7.76
CA ARG A 95 0.52 -20.14 9.06
C ARG A 95 2.04 -20.32 9.18
N VAL A 96 2.58 -21.46 8.75
CA VAL A 96 4.02 -21.71 8.78
C VAL A 96 4.74 -20.72 7.88
N GLU A 97 4.37 -20.64 6.60
CA GLU A 97 5.00 -19.75 5.61
C GLU A 97 4.89 -18.27 5.99
N CYS A 98 3.71 -17.82 6.40
CA CYS A 98 3.44 -16.43 6.79
C CYS A 98 4.24 -16.02 8.04
N THR A 99 4.62 -16.95 8.91
CA THR A 99 5.44 -16.64 10.09
C THR A 99 6.94 -16.89 9.92
N GLN A 100 7.39 -17.42 8.78
CA GLN A 100 8.81 -17.66 8.54
C GLN A 100 9.62 -16.35 8.53
N PRO A 101 10.80 -16.29 9.19
CA PRO A 101 11.60 -15.07 9.24
C PRO A 101 12.12 -14.58 7.89
N ILE A 102 12.38 -15.50 6.95
CA ILE A 102 12.92 -15.20 5.63
C ILE A 102 11.81 -15.44 4.61
N GLY A 103 11.52 -14.45 3.77
CA GLY A 103 10.45 -14.52 2.75
C GLY A 103 9.02 -14.36 3.29
N GLY A 104 8.75 -14.84 4.51
CA GLY A 104 7.48 -14.65 5.21
C GLY A 104 7.37 -13.30 5.96
N ARG A 105 6.37 -13.22 6.83
CA ARG A 105 6.06 -12.07 7.71
C ARG A 105 5.87 -10.77 6.94
N ARG A 106 5.25 -10.83 5.77
CA ARG A 106 4.95 -9.67 4.94
C ARG A 106 3.45 -9.43 4.89
N GLN A 107 3.05 -8.16 4.91
CA GLN A 107 1.66 -7.75 4.82
C GLN A 107 0.99 -8.23 3.53
N TRP A 108 1.73 -8.31 2.41
CA TRP A 108 1.17 -8.80 1.15
C TRP A 108 0.61 -10.23 1.25
N CYS A 109 1.09 -11.06 2.19
CA CYS A 109 0.53 -12.40 2.42
C CYS A 109 -0.95 -12.33 2.82
N LEU A 110 -1.32 -11.37 3.68
CA LEU A 110 -2.70 -11.18 4.14
C LEU A 110 -3.57 -10.50 3.09
N ASN A 111 -2.98 -9.65 2.24
CA ASN A 111 -3.71 -8.99 1.15
C ASN A 111 -4.32 -10.00 0.15
N CYS A 112 -3.74 -11.20 0.02
CA CYS A 112 -4.31 -12.28 -0.80
C CYS A 112 -5.04 -13.34 0.02
N HIS A 113 -4.56 -13.70 1.21
CA HIS A 113 -5.11 -14.83 1.97
C HIS A 113 -6.24 -14.46 2.94
N ALA A 114 -6.36 -13.17 3.28
CA ALA A 114 -7.46 -12.60 4.07
C ALA A 114 -7.73 -11.15 3.59
N PRO A 115 -8.28 -10.96 2.37
CA PRO A 115 -8.21 -9.68 1.68
C PRO A 115 -8.99 -8.54 2.34
N THR A 116 -9.94 -8.86 3.22
CA THR A 116 -10.70 -7.92 4.05
C THR A 116 -9.96 -7.51 5.34
N ASN A 117 -8.67 -7.84 5.46
CA ASN A 117 -7.85 -7.46 6.60
C ASN A 117 -7.79 -5.92 6.81
N PRO A 118 -7.72 -5.44 8.06
CA PRO A 118 -7.77 -4.02 8.38
C PRO A 118 -6.44 -3.28 8.17
N SER A 119 -5.47 -3.85 7.46
CA SER A 119 -4.13 -3.26 7.31
C SER A 119 -4.07 -2.11 6.29
N ALA A 120 -5.18 -1.40 6.08
CA ALA A 120 -5.22 -0.20 5.25
C ALA A 120 -4.16 0.79 5.73
N GLY A 121 -3.11 0.98 4.92
CA GLY A 121 -1.98 1.88 5.21
C GLY A 121 -0.67 1.20 5.61
N GLN A 122 -0.62 -0.12 5.79
CA GLN A 122 0.65 -0.84 5.96
C GLN A 122 1.32 -1.07 4.60
N LEU A 123 2.65 -0.94 4.55
CA LEU A 123 3.39 -1.27 3.34
C LEU A 123 3.39 -2.78 3.11
N PRO A 124 3.34 -3.27 1.86
CA PRO A 124 3.28 -4.70 1.55
C PRO A 124 4.42 -5.52 2.15
N THR A 125 5.58 -4.89 2.31
CA THR A 125 6.79 -5.48 2.86
C THR A 125 6.90 -5.39 4.38
N GLU A 126 6.00 -4.67 5.06
CA GLU A 126 6.02 -4.59 6.52
C GLU A 126 5.56 -5.89 7.17
N VAL A 127 5.95 -6.07 8.43
CA VAL A 127 5.44 -7.14 9.26
C VAL A 127 4.05 -6.74 9.77
N PRO A 128 3.01 -7.55 9.55
CA PRO A 128 1.68 -7.27 10.10
C PRO A 128 1.74 -7.07 11.62
N HIS A 129 1.09 -6.01 12.09
CA HIS A 129 1.01 -5.74 13.53
C HIS A 129 0.43 -6.94 14.27
N GLY A 130 1.12 -7.40 15.32
CA GLY A 130 0.66 -8.55 16.09
C GLY A 130 0.62 -9.87 15.30
N LEU A 131 1.41 -10.04 14.23
CA LEU A 131 1.33 -11.22 13.35
C LEU A 131 1.20 -12.58 14.07
N LYS A 132 1.95 -12.77 15.17
CA LYS A 132 1.87 -14.02 15.95
C LYS A 132 0.54 -14.17 16.69
N SER A 133 -0.01 -13.08 17.23
CA SER A 133 -1.27 -13.11 17.97
C SER A 133 -2.46 -13.33 17.04
N LEU A 134 -2.41 -12.87 15.78
CA LEU A 134 -3.45 -13.13 14.77
C LEU A 134 -3.80 -14.61 14.64
N PHE A 135 -2.80 -15.50 14.65
CA PHE A 135 -3.03 -16.95 14.52
C PHE A 135 -3.54 -17.62 15.80
N THR A 136 -3.51 -16.92 16.93
CA THR A 136 -4.08 -17.38 18.21
C THR A 136 -5.49 -16.81 18.39
N GLU A 137 -5.65 -15.50 18.14
CA GLU A 137 -6.91 -14.75 18.31
C GLU A 137 -7.92 -15.05 17.20
N GLN A 138 -7.44 -15.35 15.99
CA GLN A 138 -8.26 -15.65 14.81
C GLN A 138 -9.42 -14.66 14.62
N PRO A 139 -9.13 -13.37 14.39
CA PRO A 139 -10.17 -12.39 14.14
C PRO A 139 -10.99 -12.78 12.90
N GLN A 140 -12.24 -12.32 12.85
CA GLN A 140 -13.21 -12.78 11.84
C GLN A 140 -12.70 -12.61 10.40
N TRP A 141 -12.07 -11.48 10.06
CA TRP A 141 -11.47 -11.24 8.74
C TRP A 141 -10.37 -12.25 8.37
N LEU A 142 -9.67 -12.84 9.36
CA LEU A 142 -8.68 -13.88 9.13
C LEU A 142 -9.36 -15.24 8.88
N VAL A 143 -10.41 -15.54 9.64
CA VAL A 143 -11.17 -16.79 9.56
C VAL A 143 -12.01 -16.86 8.29
N ASP A 144 -12.49 -15.72 7.80
CA ASP A 144 -13.23 -15.62 6.55
C ASP A 144 -12.34 -15.84 5.32
N GLY A 145 -11.02 -15.69 5.45
CA GLY A 145 -10.07 -15.94 4.37
C GLY A 145 -10.38 -15.11 3.12
N VAL A 146 -10.37 -15.75 1.96
CA VAL A 146 -10.90 -15.15 0.72
C VAL A 146 -12.41 -15.33 0.73
N ASP A 147 -13.12 -14.23 0.97
CA ASP A 147 -14.54 -14.24 1.26
C ASP A 147 -15.40 -13.75 0.09
N TRP A 148 -16.72 -13.70 0.31
CA TRP A 148 -17.69 -13.34 -0.72
C TRP A 148 -17.51 -11.89 -1.15
N LEU A 149 -17.28 -11.04 -0.14
CA LEU A 149 -17.12 -9.61 -0.35
C LEU A 149 -15.82 -9.30 -1.11
N THR A 150 -14.80 -10.12 -0.96
CA THR A 150 -13.57 -10.00 -1.74
C THR A 150 -13.81 -10.18 -3.24
N CYS A 151 -14.78 -10.99 -3.66
CA CYS A 151 -14.99 -11.34 -5.07
C CYS A 151 -16.19 -10.64 -5.73
N HIS A 152 -17.20 -10.23 -4.96
CA HIS A 152 -18.49 -9.84 -5.50
C HIS A 152 -18.88 -8.35 -5.30
N VAL A 153 -18.00 -7.51 -4.74
CA VAL A 153 -18.27 -6.09 -4.41
C VAL A 153 -17.02 -5.21 -4.48
#